data_AF-A0A924Z930-F1
#
_entry.id   AF-A0A924Z930-F1
#
_cell.length_a   1.000
_cell.length_b   1.000
_cell.length_c   1.000
_cell.angle_alpha   90.00
_cell.angle_beta   90.00
_cell.angle_gamma   90.00
#
_symmetry.space_group_name_H-M   'P 1'
#
loop_
_entity.id
_entity.type
_entity.pdbx_description
1 polymer ?
#
loop_
_entity_poly.entity_id
_entity_poly.type
_entity_poly.pdbx_seq_one_letter_code
_entity_poly.pdbx_strand_id
1 'polypeptide(L)'
;TMGSVGQAPAILGGMIASALVGTFLGILLAYGFVEPLGGLLEQKVEDNGKELQCIKTTLLASMQGYAPQVAIEFGRKVLFSGDRPSFTELEAHVKKK
;
A
#
# COMPACT_ATOMS: atom_id res chain seq x y z
N THR A 1 -5.34 34.00 19.75
CA THR A 1 -3.88 33.76 19.73
C THR A 1 -3.29 34.41 20.97
N MET A 2 -2.02 34.16 21.34
CA MET A 2 -1.40 34.79 22.52
C MET A 2 -1.45 36.34 22.47
N GLY A 3 -1.71 36.95 21.32
CA GLY A 3 -1.99 38.38 21.17
C GLY A 3 -3.37 38.86 21.70
N SER A 4 -4.24 37.96 22.18
CA SER A 4 -5.58 38.29 22.68
C SER A 4 -5.72 38.09 24.19
N VAL A 5 -4.61 37.92 24.92
CA VAL A 5 -4.60 37.53 26.34
C VAL A 5 -5.26 38.55 27.28
N GLY A 6 -5.36 39.82 26.86
CA GLY A 6 -6.04 40.89 27.61
C GLY A 6 -7.54 41.03 27.35
N GLN A 7 -8.13 40.16 26.51
CA GLN A 7 -9.57 40.18 26.24
C GLN A 7 -10.38 39.62 27.42
N ALA A 8 -11.66 39.97 27.49
CA ALA A 8 -12.55 39.49 28.54
C ALA A 8 -12.54 37.93 28.60
N PRO A 9 -12.57 37.32 29.80
CA PRO A 9 -12.43 35.86 29.97
C PRO A 9 -13.40 35.03 29.13
N ALA A 10 -14.62 35.52 28.90
CA ALA A 10 -15.62 34.84 28.07
C ALA A 10 -15.17 34.70 26.59
N ILE A 11 -14.52 35.73 26.04
CA ILE A 11 -14.00 35.71 24.67
C ILE A 11 -12.74 34.83 24.59
N LEU A 12 -11.83 35.00 25.56
CA LEU A 12 -10.59 34.23 25.61
C LEU A 12 -10.86 32.72 25.76
N GLY A 13 -11.84 32.35 26.58
CA GLY A 13 -12.28 30.96 26.74
C GLY A 13 -12.79 30.34 25.43
N GLY A 14 -13.58 31.09 24.65
CA GLY A 14 -14.04 30.66 23.34
C GLY A 14 -12.89 30.43 22.34
N MET A 15 -11.87 31.29 22.36
CA MET A 15 -10.68 31.14 21.50
C MET A 15 -9.81 29.95 21.89
N ILE A 16 -9.71 29.63 23.18
CA ILE A 16 -8.96 28.46 23.66
C ILE A 16 -9.74 27.18 23.33
N ALA A 17 -11.05 27.16 23.56
CA ALA A 17 -11.89 26.02 23.27
C ALA A 17 -11.86 25.64 21.78
N SER A 18 -11.94 26.64 20.88
CA SER A 18 -11.86 26.37 19.44
C SER A 18 -10.50 25.82 19.01
N ALA A 19 -9.41 26.32 19.60
CA ALA A 19 -8.07 25.79 19.35
C ALA A 19 -7.93 24.32 19.82
N LEU A 20 -8.43 24.00 21.00
CA LEU A 20 -8.40 22.63 21.54
C LEU A 20 -9.23 21.65 20.70
N VAL A 21 -10.44 22.05 20.26
CA VAL A 21 -11.27 21.24 19.37
C VAL A 21 -10.58 21.03 18.03
N GLY A 22 -9.90 22.05 17.50
CA GLY A 22 -9.11 21.93 16.28
C GLY A 22 -7.97 20.91 16.40
N THR A 23 -7.19 20.95 17.49
CA THR A 23 -6.12 19.98 17.74
C THR A 23 -6.67 18.56 17.93
N PHE A 24 -7.74 18.41 18.70
CA PHE A 24 -8.38 17.11 18.91
C PHE A 24 -8.88 16.52 17.58
N LEU A 25 -9.62 17.30 16.78
CA LEU A 25 -10.14 16.85 15.50
C LEU A 25 -9.00 16.51 14.53
N GLY A 26 -7.93 17.30 14.52
CA GLY A 26 -6.76 17.05 13.68
C GLY A 26 -6.11 15.69 13.99
N ILE A 27 -5.85 15.41 15.26
CA ILE A 27 -5.30 14.12 15.71
C ILE A 27 -6.27 12.98 15.41
N LEU A 28 -7.56 13.17 15.68
CA LEU A 28 -8.60 12.16 15.42
C LEU A 28 -8.65 11.77 13.95
N LEU A 29 -8.61 12.74 13.03
CA LEU A 29 -8.66 12.47 11.59
C LEU A 29 -7.34 11.88 11.06
N ALA A 30 -6.20 12.35 11.56
CA ALA A 30 -4.89 11.84 11.14
C ALA A 30 -4.77 10.34 11.44
N TYR A 31 -4.93 9.96 12.71
CA TYR A 31 -4.78 8.57 13.15
C TYR A 31 -6.01 7.71 12.86
N GLY A 32 -7.21 8.29 12.91
CA GLY A 32 -8.45 7.54 12.74
C GLY A 32 -8.85 7.29 11.29
N PHE A 33 -8.36 8.10 10.35
CA PHE A 33 -8.80 8.02 8.96
C PHE A 33 -7.65 8.02 7.95
N VAL A 34 -6.75 9.03 8.02
CA VAL A 34 -5.73 9.22 6.98
C VAL A 34 -4.68 8.12 7.01
N GLU A 35 -4.19 7.73 8.19
CA GLU A 35 -3.17 6.68 8.32
C GLU A 35 -3.69 5.29 7.89
N PRO A 36 -4.86 4.80 8.35
CA PRO A 36 -5.41 3.54 7.86
C PRO A 36 -5.67 3.53 6.35
N LEU A 37 -6.13 4.66 5.79
CA LEU A 37 -6.33 4.80 4.35
C LEU A 37 -5.01 4.71 3.58
N GLY A 38 -3.94 5.32 4.10
CA GLY A 38 -2.59 5.22 3.54
C GLY A 38 -2.10 3.77 3.50
N GLY A 39 -2.24 3.03 4.61
CA GLY A 39 -1.85 1.62 4.67
C GLY A 39 -2.62 0.74 3.68
N LEU A 40 -3.92 0.96 3.49
CA LEU A 40 -4.71 0.23 2.50
C LEU A 40 -4.25 0.52 1.07
N LEU A 41 -3.91 1.77 0.76
CA LEU A 41 -3.39 2.14 -0.55
C LEU A 41 -2.02 1.51 -0.82
N GLU A 42 -1.15 1.50 0.18
CA GLU A 42 0.17 0.85 0.10
C GLU A 42 0.02 -0.64 -0.19
N GLN A 43 -0.84 -1.34 0.57
CA GLN A 43 -1.13 -2.76 0.34
C GLN A 43 -1.66 -2.99 -1.09
N LYS A 44 -2.59 -2.14 -1.56
CA LYS A 44 -3.14 -2.25 -2.91
C LYS A 44 -2.07 -2.06 -4.00
N VAL A 45 -1.13 -1.16 -3.78
CA VAL A 45 -0.01 -0.91 -4.70
C VAL A 45 0.97 -2.08 -4.68
N GLU A 46 1.25 -2.67 -3.52
CA GLU A 46 2.10 -3.85 -3.41
C GLU A 46 1.52 -5.06 -4.17
N ASP A 47 0.21 -5.30 -4.00
CA ASP A 47 -0.51 -6.37 -4.71
C ASP A 47 -0.42 -6.20 -6.22
N ASN A 48 -0.78 -5.02 -6.74
CA ASN A 48 -0.71 -4.72 -8.17
C ASN A 48 0.74 -4.72 -8.69
N GLY A 49 1.69 -4.27 -7.88
CA GLY A 49 3.10 -4.25 -8.21
C GLY A 49 3.68 -5.66 -8.37
N LYS A 50 3.10 -6.66 -7.70
CA LYS A 50 3.58 -8.04 -7.72
C LYS A 50 3.50 -8.68 -9.12
N GLU A 51 2.43 -8.39 -9.86
CA GLU A 51 2.28 -8.87 -11.24
C GLU A 51 3.39 -8.33 -12.14
N LEU A 52 3.69 -7.03 -12.03
CA LEU A 52 4.77 -6.39 -12.77
C LEU A 52 6.15 -6.97 -12.40
N GLN A 53 6.37 -7.27 -11.11
CA GLN A 53 7.60 -7.93 -10.68
C GLN A 53 7.71 -9.35 -11.28
N CYS A 54 6.62 -10.12 -11.31
CA CYS A 54 6.60 -11.45 -11.93
C CYS A 54 7.01 -11.40 -13.41
N ILE A 55 6.43 -10.46 -14.17
CA ILE A 55 6.77 -10.24 -15.58
C ILE A 55 8.24 -9.86 -15.73
N LYS A 56 8.71 -8.88 -14.93
CA LYS A 56 10.10 -8.42 -14.93
C LYS A 56 11.07 -9.57 -14.68
N THR A 57 10.84 -10.38 -13.65
CA THR A 57 11.74 -11.48 -13.29
C THR A 57 11.76 -12.57 -14.36
N THR A 58 10.60 -12.88 -14.95
CA THR A 58 10.49 -13.84 -16.06
C THR A 58 11.26 -13.36 -17.28
N LEU A 59 11.11 -12.09 -17.65
CA LEU A 59 11.84 -11.49 -18.78
C LEU A 59 13.35 -11.47 -18.53
N LEU A 60 13.78 -11.09 -17.33
CA LEU A 60 15.21 -11.09 -16.97
C LEU A 60 15.81 -12.49 -17.04
N ALA A 61 15.10 -13.52 -16.56
CA ALA A 61 15.55 -14.90 -16.68
C ALA A 61 15.62 -15.35 -18.16
N SER A 62 14.64 -14.97 -18.98
CA SER A 62 14.68 -15.26 -20.41
C SER A 62 15.86 -14.57 -21.12
N MET A 63 16.17 -13.32 -20.76
CA MET A 63 17.29 -12.56 -21.32
C MET A 63 18.66 -13.16 -20.94
N GLN A 64 18.76 -13.81 -19.78
CA GLN A 64 19.96 -14.51 -19.33
C GLN A 64 20.16 -15.88 -20.00
N GLY A 65 19.25 -16.30 -20.88
CA GLY A 65 19.37 -17.54 -21.65
C GLY A 65 18.92 -18.79 -20.88
N TYR A 66 18.19 -18.64 -19.77
CA TYR A 66 17.57 -19.80 -19.11
C TYR A 66 16.50 -20.43 -20.00
N ALA A 67 16.35 -21.75 -19.92
CA ALA A 67 15.28 -22.46 -20.63
C ALA A 67 13.91 -21.88 -20.25
N PRO A 68 12.93 -21.78 -21.18
CA PRO A 68 11.64 -21.14 -20.92
C PRO A 68 10.90 -21.69 -19.69
N GLN A 69 10.98 -23.01 -19.46
CA GLN A 69 10.40 -23.66 -18.29
C GLN A 69 10.99 -23.14 -16.96
N VAL A 70 12.30 -22.90 -16.95
CA VAL A 70 13.02 -22.38 -15.78
C VAL A 70 12.73 -20.89 -15.59
N ALA A 71 12.65 -20.12 -16.68
CA ALA A 71 12.29 -18.70 -16.65
C ALA A 71 10.87 -18.47 -16.06
N ILE A 72 9.90 -19.30 -16.45
CA ILE A 72 8.54 -19.29 -15.90
C ILE A 72 8.53 -19.62 -14.41
N GLU A 73 9.37 -20.57 -13.97
CA GLU A 73 9.47 -20.94 -12.56
C GLU A 73 10.03 -19.80 -11.69
N PHE A 74 10.98 -19.02 -12.22
CA PHE A 74 11.45 -17.80 -11.55
C PHE A 74 10.32 -16.79 -11.37
N GLY A 75 9.49 -16.56 -12.39
CA GLY A 75 8.29 -15.71 -12.28
C GLY A 75 7.27 -16.22 -11.26
N ARG A 76 6.94 -17.53 -11.31
CA ARG A 76 5.98 -18.17 -10.40
C ARG A 76 6.37 -18.01 -8.92
N LYS A 77 7.67 -18.09 -8.61
CA LYS A 77 8.18 -17.92 -7.25
C LYS A 77 8.13 -16.47 -6.75
N VAL A 78 7.95 -15.49 -7.62
CA VAL A 78 7.77 -14.10 -7.21
C VAL A 78 6.39 -13.89 -6.61
N LEU A 79 5.36 -14.57 -7.10
CA LEU A 79 3.98 -14.43 -6.61
C LEU A 79 3.85 -14.81 -5.11
N PHE A 80 2.89 -14.16 -4.44
CA PHE A 80 2.52 -14.47 -3.06
C PHE A 80 2.06 -15.93 -2.93
N SER A 81 2.30 -16.56 -1.78
CA SER A 81 2.01 -17.99 -1.59
C SER A 81 0.55 -18.35 -1.80
N GLY A 82 -0.39 -17.44 -1.51
CA GLY A 82 -1.83 -17.66 -1.70
C GLY A 82 -2.25 -17.69 -3.17
N ASP A 83 -1.63 -16.84 -4.00
CA ASP A 83 -1.96 -16.68 -5.42
C ASP A 83 -1.03 -17.49 -6.33
N ARG A 84 -0.07 -18.22 -5.75
CA ARG A 84 0.93 -18.99 -6.50
C ARG A 84 0.30 -20.30 -7.01
N PRO A 85 0.10 -20.47 -8.33
CA PRO A 85 -0.38 -21.74 -8.86
C PRO A 85 0.69 -22.83 -8.68
N SER A 86 0.24 -24.09 -8.63
CA SER A 86 1.18 -25.21 -8.68
C SER A 86 1.90 -25.27 -10.03
N PHE A 87 3.09 -25.88 -10.08
CA PHE A 87 3.83 -26.02 -11.33
C PHE A 87 3.00 -26.80 -12.38
N THR A 88 2.37 -27.89 -11.95
CA THR A 88 1.53 -28.75 -12.80
C THR A 88 0.31 -28.01 -13.34
N GLU A 89 -0.33 -27.18 -12.54
CA GLU A 89 -1.48 -26.38 -12.95
C GLU A 89 -1.09 -25.31 -13.98
N LEU A 90 0.02 -24.60 -13.73
CA LEU A 90 0.55 -23.60 -14.66
C LEU A 90 0.94 -24.23 -16.00
N GLU A 91 1.66 -25.36 -15.97
CA GLU A 91 2.07 -26.07 -17.18
C GLU A 91 0.88 -26.60 -17.97
N ALA A 92 -0.13 -27.17 -17.29
CA ALA A 92 -1.35 -27.65 -17.92
C ALA A 92 -2.15 -26.51 -18.57
N HIS A 93 -2.16 -25.31 -17.97
CA HIS A 93 -2.82 -24.14 -18.52
C HIS A 93 -2.10 -23.61 -19.77
N VAL A 94 -0.75 -23.54 -19.73
CA VAL A 94 0.07 -23.10 -20.87
C VAL A 94 -0.04 -24.07 -22.05
N LYS A 95 -0.03 -25.39 -21.81
CA LYS A 95 -0.16 -26.40 -22.88
C LYS A 95 -1.55 -26.50 -23.50
N LYS A 96 -2.59 -25.96 -22.85
CA LYS A 96 -3.98 -25.95 -23.35
C LYS A 96 -4.27 -24.82 -24.33
N LYS A 97 -3.38 -23.83 -24.44
CA LYS A 97 -3.43 -22.74 -25.43
C LYS A 97 -2.34 -22.94 -26.48
#